data_AF-A0A1C4XMJ2-F1
#
_entry.id   AF-A0A1C4XMJ2-F1
#
_cell.length_a   1.000
_cell.length_b   1.000
_cell.length_c   1.000
_cell.angle_alpha   90.00
_cell.angle_beta   90.00
_cell.angle_gamma   90.00
#
_symmetry.space_group_name_H-M   'P 1'
#
loop_
_entity.id
_entity.type
_entity.pdbx_description
1 polymer ?
#
loop_
_entity_poly.entity_id
_entity_poly.type
_entity_poly.pdbx_seq_one_letter_code
_entity_poly.pdbx_strand_id
1 'polypeptide(L)'
;MRWRAALAALVLTALAAGAGVGLLRSAGGTGREDRVREVAAGLRCPACQGESVADSRSPIAAAMRQVVADQLAQGRDRAEIRRWFVQRYGPEVLTEPPARGVTGLLWAVPALTLLGAGYAARRTLRPRRAPTRAAAARPAPAGHAARRAWWAGTAGLVSLVAAVAVAADQLDRPPEQPPADPVAVTVQLARDLETQDRYAAAAQLYREALQDRPDDTIQLRLAFALLRAGDSGAAAQSAREVLARTPDSPDGLLVLGLAQRGEHSAEAVGTLRRFLAVAPEHPAAPEITRLLSTGS
;
A
#
# COMPACT_ATOMS: atom_id res chain seq x y z
N MET A 1 47.69 -6.05 29.64
CA MET A 1 47.34 -6.21 28.21
C MET A 1 46.52 -7.46 27.89
N ARG A 2 46.73 -8.60 28.58
CA ARG A 2 46.03 -9.88 28.32
C ARG A 2 44.50 -9.86 28.54
N TRP A 3 44.00 -9.07 29.50
CA TRP A 3 42.56 -8.97 29.80
C TRP A 3 41.73 -8.26 28.71
N ARG A 4 42.34 -7.32 27.98
CA ARG A 4 41.69 -6.62 26.86
C ARG A 4 41.49 -7.55 25.66
N ALA A 5 42.42 -8.48 25.43
CA ALA A 5 42.31 -9.51 24.41
C ALA A 5 41.22 -10.56 24.77
N ALA A 6 41.12 -10.93 26.05
CA ALA A 6 40.06 -11.84 26.53
C ALA A 6 38.66 -11.21 26.40
N LEU A 7 38.50 -9.94 26.74
CA LEU A 7 37.23 -9.22 26.55
C LEU A 7 36.86 -9.07 25.06
N ALA A 8 37.84 -8.76 24.20
CA ALA A 8 37.59 -8.67 22.76
C ALA A 8 37.15 -10.02 22.16
N ALA A 9 37.79 -11.13 22.58
CA ALA A 9 37.41 -12.47 22.16
C ALA A 9 36.00 -12.85 22.63
N LEU A 10 35.63 -12.52 23.88
CA LEU A 10 34.30 -12.78 24.45
C LEU A 10 33.19 -11.98 23.73
N VAL A 11 33.48 -10.71 23.39
CA VAL A 11 32.55 -9.86 22.63
C VAL A 11 32.39 -10.38 21.20
N LEU A 12 33.47 -10.84 20.56
CA LEU A 12 33.43 -11.44 19.23
C LEU A 12 32.65 -12.77 19.20
N THR A 13 32.82 -13.64 20.20
CA THR A 13 32.02 -14.88 20.30
C THR A 13 30.55 -14.59 20.64
N ALA A 14 30.27 -13.59 21.49
CA ALA A 14 28.89 -13.17 21.75
C ALA A 14 28.20 -12.58 20.50
N LEU A 15 28.91 -11.77 19.70
CA LEU A 15 28.42 -11.25 18.43
C LEU A 15 28.21 -12.37 17.39
N ALA A 16 29.13 -13.32 17.30
CA ALA A 16 29.01 -14.48 16.41
C ALA A 16 27.85 -15.41 16.83
N ALA A 17 27.66 -15.63 18.13
CA ALA A 17 26.53 -16.39 18.66
C ALA A 17 25.19 -15.69 18.42
N GLY A 18 25.14 -14.36 18.61
CA GLY A 18 23.96 -13.55 18.29
C GLY A 18 23.60 -13.58 16.81
N ALA A 19 24.59 -13.49 15.91
CA ALA A 19 24.41 -13.63 14.47
C ALA A 19 23.95 -15.05 14.07
N GLY A 20 24.50 -16.09 14.70
CA GLY A 20 24.11 -17.48 14.46
C GLY A 20 22.66 -17.78 14.88
N VAL A 21 22.23 -17.29 16.03
CA VAL A 21 20.83 -17.40 16.49
C VAL A 21 19.88 -16.60 15.61
N GLY A 22 20.30 -15.43 15.10
CA GLY A 22 19.54 -14.64 14.13
C GLY A 22 19.31 -15.38 12.81
N LEU A 23 20.35 -16.00 12.26
CA LEU A 23 20.29 -16.80 11.03
C LEU A 23 19.41 -18.05 11.18
N LEU A 24 19.48 -18.75 12.32
CA LEU A 24 18.65 -19.92 12.60
C LEU A 24 17.16 -19.58 12.74
N ARG A 25 16.83 -18.39 13.25
CA ARG A 25 15.45 -17.92 13.40
C ARG A 25 14.83 -17.48 12.08
N SER A 26 15.64 -17.00 11.13
CA SER A 26 15.21 -16.66 9.76
C SER A 26 14.96 -17.89 8.88
N ALA A 27 15.56 -19.04 9.20
CA ALA A 27 15.36 -20.29 8.47
C ALA A 27 14.05 -21.02 8.81
N GLY A 28 13.29 -20.54 9.80
CA GLY A 28 12.13 -21.25 10.36
C GLY A 28 10.79 -21.10 9.63
N GLY A 29 10.70 -20.26 8.59
CA GLY A 29 9.46 -20.00 7.86
C GLY A 29 9.43 -20.65 6.47
N THR A 30 9.53 -21.98 6.38
CA THR A 30 9.53 -22.67 5.07
C THR A 30 8.13 -22.94 4.52
N GLY A 31 7.08 -22.55 5.25
CA GLY A 31 5.68 -22.70 4.83
C GLY A 31 5.26 -21.67 3.78
N ARG A 32 4.37 -22.07 2.86
CA ARG A 32 3.67 -21.12 1.96
C ARG A 32 2.90 -20.07 2.76
N GLU A 33 2.27 -20.50 3.86
CA GLU A 33 1.50 -19.64 4.76
C GLU A 33 2.37 -18.61 5.48
N ASP A 34 3.60 -18.97 5.86
CA ASP A 34 4.54 -18.03 6.49
C ASP A 34 4.99 -16.96 5.49
N ARG A 35 5.26 -17.35 4.24
CA ARG A 35 5.57 -16.39 3.16
C ARG A 35 4.40 -15.45 2.88
N VAL A 36 3.17 -15.98 2.82
CA VAL A 36 1.96 -15.15 2.69
C VAL A 36 1.85 -14.18 3.86
N ARG A 37 2.03 -14.66 5.09
CA ARG A 37 1.97 -13.84 6.30
C ARG A 37 3.04 -12.76 6.31
N GLU A 38 4.27 -13.06 5.88
CA GLU A 38 5.37 -12.10 5.80
C GLU A 38 5.07 -10.96 4.80
N VAL A 39 4.57 -11.31 3.62
CA VAL A 39 4.17 -10.30 2.63
C VAL A 39 2.97 -9.49 3.13
N ALA A 40 1.96 -10.15 3.71
CA ALA A 40 0.77 -9.52 4.25
C ALA A 40 1.04 -8.60 5.45
N ALA A 41 2.05 -8.89 6.27
CA ALA A 41 2.47 -8.01 7.37
C ALA A 41 3.06 -6.68 6.85
N GLY A 42 3.57 -6.70 5.61
CA GLY A 42 4.06 -5.51 4.91
C GLY A 42 2.97 -4.69 4.22
N LEU A 43 1.69 -5.10 4.32
CA LEU A 43 0.53 -4.44 3.74
C LEU A 43 -0.43 -3.99 4.86
N ARG A 44 -1.00 -2.80 4.73
CA ARG A 44 -2.00 -2.23 5.64
C ARG A 44 -3.40 -2.47 5.07
N CYS A 45 -4.35 -2.86 5.92
CA CYS A 45 -5.74 -2.96 5.53
C CYS A 45 -6.36 -1.55 5.47
N PRO A 46 -6.92 -1.12 4.33
CA PRO A 46 -7.49 0.23 4.17
C PRO A 46 -8.79 0.43 4.97
N ALA A 47 -9.56 -0.62 5.23
CA ALA A 47 -10.81 -0.55 5.99
C ALA A 47 -10.65 -0.83 7.50
N CYS A 48 -9.48 -1.29 7.96
CA CYS A 48 -9.30 -1.86 9.29
C CYS A 48 -8.54 -0.95 10.27
N GLN A 49 -8.77 0.37 10.22
CA GLN A 49 -8.17 1.35 11.14
C GLN A 49 -6.63 1.27 11.26
N GLY A 50 -5.94 0.85 10.19
CA GLY A 50 -4.48 0.80 10.14
C GLY A 50 -3.82 -0.52 10.57
N GLU A 51 -4.60 -1.56 10.87
CA GLU A 51 -4.08 -2.93 11.09
C GLU A 51 -3.37 -3.49 9.84
N SER A 52 -2.44 -4.44 10.06
CA SER A 52 -1.80 -5.16 8.97
C SER A 52 -2.78 -6.14 8.31
N VAL A 53 -2.59 -6.42 7.02
CA VAL A 53 -3.34 -7.46 6.31
C VAL A 53 -3.05 -8.85 6.86
N ALA A 54 -1.90 -9.06 7.54
CA ALA A 54 -1.62 -10.32 8.21
C ALA A 54 -2.49 -10.55 9.46
N ASP A 55 -2.75 -9.50 10.24
CA ASP A 55 -3.40 -9.61 11.55
C ASP A 55 -4.91 -9.38 11.49
N SER A 56 -5.38 -8.57 10.53
CA SER A 56 -6.78 -8.19 10.48
C SER A 56 -7.72 -9.32 10.06
N ARG A 57 -8.88 -9.40 10.73
CA ARG A 57 -9.90 -10.45 10.50
C ARG A 57 -10.99 -10.05 9.52
N SER A 58 -10.89 -8.89 8.87
CA SER A 58 -11.89 -8.43 7.92
C SER A 58 -11.93 -9.29 6.64
N PRO A 59 -13.08 -9.31 5.94
CA PRO A 59 -13.19 -9.95 4.63
C PRO A 59 -12.21 -9.37 3.61
N ILE A 60 -12.01 -8.04 3.59
CA ILE A 60 -10.99 -7.40 2.74
C ILE A 60 -9.57 -7.93 3.01
N ALA A 61 -9.17 -8.07 4.27
CA ALA A 61 -7.86 -8.61 4.60
C ALA A 61 -7.73 -10.08 4.18
N ALA A 62 -8.79 -10.88 4.34
CA ALA A 62 -8.81 -12.26 3.86
C ALA A 62 -8.66 -12.36 2.34
N ALA A 63 -9.38 -11.52 1.59
CA ALA A 63 -9.26 -11.41 0.14
C ALA A 63 -7.84 -11.00 -0.29
N MET A 64 -7.26 -9.98 0.36
CA MET A 64 -5.89 -9.55 0.08
C MET A 64 -4.86 -10.65 0.36
N ARG A 65 -5.00 -11.41 1.46
CA ARG A 65 -4.12 -12.57 1.77
C ARG A 65 -4.21 -13.65 0.70
N GLN A 66 -5.42 -13.90 0.17
CA GLN A 66 -5.59 -14.85 -0.93
C GLN A 66 -4.91 -14.34 -2.21
N VAL A 67 -5.07 -13.06 -2.56
CA VAL A 67 -4.35 -12.46 -3.69
C VAL A 67 -2.85 -12.58 -3.52
N VAL A 68 -2.31 -12.30 -2.33
CA VAL A 68 -0.87 -12.50 -2.02
C VAL A 68 -0.46 -13.96 -2.25
N ALA A 69 -1.27 -14.91 -1.78
CA ALA A 69 -1.00 -16.34 -1.95
C ALA A 69 -0.98 -16.76 -3.43
N ASP A 70 -1.88 -16.22 -4.24
CA ASP A 70 -1.96 -16.48 -5.68
C ASP A 70 -0.75 -15.91 -6.41
N GLN A 71 -0.29 -14.72 -6.01
CA GLN A 71 0.88 -14.06 -6.59
C GLN A 71 2.18 -14.80 -6.25
N LEU A 72 2.31 -15.30 -5.02
CA LEU A 72 3.43 -16.15 -4.61
C LEU A 72 3.41 -17.49 -5.35
N ALA A 73 2.24 -18.06 -5.60
CA ALA A 73 2.10 -19.28 -6.40
C ALA A 73 2.52 -19.06 -7.87
N GLN A 74 2.37 -17.84 -8.38
CA GLN A 74 2.87 -17.42 -9.70
C GLN A 74 4.38 -17.13 -9.72
N GLY A 75 5.10 -17.34 -8.61
CA GLY A 75 6.55 -17.16 -8.53
C GLY A 75 7.01 -15.71 -8.37
N ARG A 76 6.09 -14.77 -8.12
CA ARG A 76 6.45 -13.36 -7.89
C ARG A 76 7.13 -13.17 -6.55
N ASP A 77 8.08 -12.25 -6.49
CA ASP A 77 8.78 -11.91 -5.26
C ASP A 77 7.98 -10.92 -4.38
N ARG A 78 8.40 -10.74 -3.14
CA ARG A 78 7.76 -9.84 -2.17
C ARG A 78 7.71 -8.38 -2.66
N ALA A 79 8.74 -7.91 -3.36
CA ALA A 79 8.83 -6.54 -3.83
C ALA A 79 7.91 -6.29 -5.03
N GLU A 80 7.79 -7.26 -5.93
CA GLU A 80 6.83 -7.28 -7.03
C GLU A 80 5.40 -7.27 -6.53
N ILE A 81 5.09 -8.10 -5.52
CA ILE A 81 3.75 -8.11 -4.91
C ILE A 81 3.43 -6.76 -4.28
N ARG A 82 4.33 -6.19 -3.47
CA ARG A 82 4.14 -4.85 -2.90
C ARG A 82 3.91 -3.80 -3.99
N ARG A 83 4.71 -3.79 -5.07
CA ARG A 83 4.52 -2.89 -6.21
C ARG A 83 3.19 -3.09 -6.91
N TRP A 84 2.72 -4.33 -7.03
CA TRP A 84 1.44 -4.67 -7.66
C TRP A 84 0.26 -4.09 -6.86
N PHE A 85 0.31 -4.19 -5.52
CA PHE A 85 -0.69 -3.59 -4.63
C PHE A 85 -0.64 -2.06 -4.68
N VAL A 86 0.55 -1.45 -4.64
CA VAL A 86 0.69 0.01 -4.71
C VAL A 86 0.14 0.58 -6.01
N GLN A 87 0.37 -0.08 -7.15
CA GLN A 87 -0.14 0.37 -8.45
C GLN A 87 -1.67 0.36 -8.54
N ARG A 88 -2.35 -0.48 -7.73
CA ARG A 88 -3.81 -0.66 -7.78
C ARG A 88 -4.54 0.08 -6.67
N TYR A 89 -3.95 0.14 -5.48
CA TYR A 89 -4.60 0.64 -4.26
C TYR A 89 -3.89 1.87 -3.65
N GLY A 90 -2.82 2.36 -4.27
CA GLY A 90 -2.05 3.52 -3.79
C GLY A 90 -0.92 3.16 -2.82
N PRO A 91 -0.01 4.10 -2.53
CA PRO A 91 1.12 3.88 -1.62
C PRO A 91 0.69 3.65 -0.15
N GLU A 92 -0.51 4.10 0.24
CA GLU A 92 -1.07 3.96 1.60
C GLU A 92 -1.33 2.50 2.00
N VAL A 93 -1.39 1.61 1.01
CA VAL A 93 -1.54 0.16 1.23
C VAL A 93 -0.30 -0.47 1.87
N LEU A 94 0.85 0.21 1.88
CA LEU A 94 2.05 -0.27 2.55
C LEU A 94 2.07 0.19 4.01
N THR A 95 2.53 -0.69 4.90
CA THR A 95 2.77 -0.33 6.31
C THR A 95 3.91 0.69 6.46
N GLU A 96 4.92 0.61 5.59
CA GLU A 96 6.03 1.56 5.51
C GLU A 96 6.00 2.27 4.14
N PRO A 97 6.08 3.61 4.10
CA PRO A 97 6.16 4.33 2.84
C PRO A 97 7.43 3.90 2.07
N PRO A 98 7.34 3.77 0.73
CA PRO A 98 8.50 3.38 -0.06
C PRO A 98 9.59 4.45 0.10
N ALA A 99 10.81 4.02 0.44
CA ALA A 99 11.97 4.92 0.51
C ALA A 99 12.27 5.45 -0.90
N ARG A 100 11.66 6.59 -1.26
CA ARG A 100 12.03 7.34 -2.45
C ARG A 100 13.45 7.87 -2.22
N GLY A 101 14.28 7.94 -3.26
CA GLY A 101 15.75 8.07 -3.23
C GLY A 101 16.36 9.28 -2.50
N VAL A 102 15.58 10.01 -1.72
CA VAL A 102 15.99 11.14 -0.88
C VAL A 102 16.75 10.68 0.37
N THR A 103 16.59 9.43 0.82
CA THR A 103 17.29 8.91 2.01
C THR A 103 18.81 8.92 1.84
N GLY A 104 19.31 8.62 0.63
CA GLY A 104 20.74 8.65 0.33
C GLY A 104 21.31 10.07 0.27
N LEU A 105 20.56 11.00 -0.32
CA LEU A 105 20.98 12.40 -0.46
C LEU A 105 20.97 13.13 0.89
N LEU A 106 20.03 12.79 1.77
CA LEU A 106 19.93 13.34 3.12
C LEU A 106 21.16 12.99 3.98
N TRP A 107 21.79 11.83 3.76
CA TRP A 107 23.03 11.41 4.43
C TRP A 107 24.31 11.95 3.76
N ALA A 108 24.27 12.30 2.47
CA ALA A 108 25.41 12.87 1.77
C ALA A 108 25.78 14.27 2.30
N VAL A 109 24.79 15.07 2.71
CA VAL A 109 24.99 16.45 3.21
C VAL A 109 25.75 16.49 4.56
N PRO A 110 25.37 15.72 5.60
CA PRO A 110 26.15 15.59 6.84
C PRO A 110 27.56 15.04 6.61
N ALA A 111 27.71 14.06 5.71
CA ALA A 111 29.02 13.49 5.39
C ALA A 111 29.95 14.52 4.74
N LEU A 112 29.46 15.27 3.75
CA LEU A 112 30.23 16.30 3.05
C LEU A 112 30.60 17.48 3.98
N THR A 113 29.69 17.86 4.88
CA THR A 113 29.98 18.92 5.87
C THR A 113 31.04 18.50 6.88
N LEU A 114 30.99 17.27 7.39
CA LEU A 114 32.05 16.71 8.25
C LEU A 114 33.40 16.65 7.52
N LEU A 115 33.40 16.19 6.27
CA LEU A 115 34.62 16.13 5.45
C LEU A 115 35.20 17.52 5.18
N GLY A 116 34.34 18.49 4.85
CA GLY A 116 34.74 19.89 4.63
C GLY A 116 35.32 20.55 5.89
N ALA A 117 34.67 20.34 7.05
CA ALA A 117 35.15 20.83 8.33
C ALA A 117 36.49 20.20 8.74
N GLY A 118 36.64 18.88 8.57
CA GLY A 118 37.88 18.17 8.83
C GLY A 118 39.03 18.62 7.92
N TYR A 119 38.75 18.88 6.65
CA TYR A 119 39.73 19.40 5.69
C TYR A 119 40.19 20.83 6.04
N ALA A 120 39.26 21.71 6.40
CA ALA A 120 39.55 23.07 6.83
C ALA A 120 40.41 23.08 8.11
N ALA A 121 40.05 22.27 9.10
CA ALA A 121 40.82 22.10 10.33
C ALA A 121 42.24 21.58 10.06
N ARG A 122 42.39 20.61 9.14
CA ARG A 122 43.71 20.07 8.76
C ARG A 122 44.60 21.12 8.10
N ARG A 123 44.04 22.06 7.33
CA ARG A 123 44.82 23.15 6.70
C ARG A 123 45.20 24.26 7.68
N THR A 124 44.32 24.60 8.62
CA THR A 124 44.59 25.66 9.61
C THR A 124 45.48 25.20 10.76
N LEU A 125 45.37 23.94 11.16
CA LEU A 125 46.21 23.32 12.20
C LEU A 125 47.52 22.75 11.65
N ARG A 126 47.75 22.82 10.33
CA ARG A 126 49.02 22.39 9.74
C ARG A 126 50.12 23.33 10.26
N PRO A 127 51.11 22.84 11.03
CA PRO A 127 52.13 23.69 11.60
C PRO A 127 52.86 24.37 10.44
N ARG A 128 52.73 25.71 10.36
CA ARG A 128 53.61 26.51 9.52
C ARG A 128 55.01 26.30 10.08
N ARG A 129 55.89 25.65 9.32
CA ARG A 129 57.32 25.69 9.62
C ARG A 129 57.73 27.15 9.56
N ALA A 130 57.91 27.77 10.71
CA ALA A 130 58.33 29.15 10.81
C ALA A 130 59.75 29.23 10.22
N PRO A 131 60.01 30.12 9.25
CA PRO A 131 61.39 30.52 9.00
C PRO A 131 61.83 31.33 10.21
N THR A 132 62.86 30.86 10.90
CA THR A 132 63.48 31.53 12.03
C THR A 132 64.02 32.88 11.56
N ARG A 133 63.38 34.00 11.97
CA ARG A 133 64.12 35.24 12.24
C ARG A 133 63.34 36.19 13.14
N ALA A 134 64.05 36.64 14.15
CA ALA A 134 63.63 37.48 15.26
C ALA A 134 63.27 38.91 14.82
N ALA A 135 62.23 39.49 15.44
CA ALA A 135 62.28 40.76 16.18
C ALA A 135 60.85 41.19 16.56
N ALA A 136 60.74 41.80 17.73
CA ALA A 136 59.50 42.06 18.46
C ALA A 136 58.54 43.04 17.77
N ALA A 137 57.25 42.70 17.74
CA ALA A 137 56.14 43.64 17.64
C ALA A 137 54.94 43.07 18.43
N ARG A 138 54.34 43.90 19.30
CA ARG A 138 53.21 43.55 20.18
C ARG A 138 52.02 42.99 19.38
N PRO A 139 51.32 41.93 19.84
CA PRO A 139 50.10 41.49 19.17
C PRO A 139 48.96 42.46 19.49
N ALA A 140 48.37 43.08 18.45
CA ALA A 140 47.07 43.74 18.53
C ALA A 140 45.95 42.69 18.71
N PRO A 141 44.83 42.99 19.39
CA PRO A 141 43.80 42.01 19.69
C PRO A 141 42.97 41.64 18.44
N ALA A 142 43.43 40.66 17.67
CA ALA A 142 42.71 40.06 16.55
C ALA A 142 41.60 39.07 16.97
N GLY A 143 41.00 39.25 18.16
CA GLY A 143 40.07 38.28 18.76
C GLY A 143 38.61 38.36 18.27
N HIS A 144 38.19 39.51 17.73
CA HIS A 144 36.77 39.75 17.43
C HIS A 144 36.42 39.59 15.94
N ALA A 145 37.32 39.93 15.03
CA ALA A 145 37.11 39.74 13.59
C ALA A 145 37.13 38.26 13.20
N ALA A 146 38.06 37.49 13.76
CA ALA A 146 38.15 36.04 13.53
C ALA A 146 36.96 35.27 14.14
N ARG A 147 36.45 35.68 15.32
CA ARG A 147 35.22 35.11 15.90
C ARG A 147 33.98 35.44 15.06
N ARG A 148 33.82 36.70 14.61
CA ARG A 148 32.67 37.09 13.77
C ARG A 148 32.65 36.36 12.42
N ALA A 149 33.81 36.17 11.79
CA ALA A 149 33.93 35.40 10.55
C ALA A 149 33.58 33.91 10.74
N TRP A 150 33.92 33.33 11.89
CA TRP A 150 33.54 31.97 12.25
C TRP A 150 32.02 31.83 12.47
N TRP A 151 31.39 32.75 13.20
CA TRP A 151 29.94 32.75 13.42
C TRP A 151 29.13 32.96 12.14
N ALA A 152 29.61 33.82 11.22
CA ALA A 152 28.97 34.04 9.93
C ALA A 152 29.04 32.79 9.02
N GLY A 153 30.17 32.07 9.04
CA GLY A 153 30.33 30.82 8.30
C GLY A 153 29.46 29.68 8.83
N THR A 154 29.37 29.53 10.16
CA THR A 154 28.51 28.49 10.79
C THR A 154 27.03 28.80 10.61
N ALA A 155 26.62 30.06 10.72
CA ALA A 155 25.24 30.46 10.48
C ALA A 155 24.83 30.23 9.02
N GLY A 156 25.70 30.57 8.06
CA GLY A 156 25.44 30.30 6.64
C GLY A 156 25.30 28.81 6.31
N LEU A 157 26.13 27.95 6.92
CA LEU A 157 26.05 26.50 6.74
C LEU A 157 24.77 25.91 7.35
N VAL A 158 24.39 26.35 8.57
CA VAL A 158 23.17 25.90 9.23
C VAL A 158 21.93 26.33 8.45
N SER A 159 21.89 27.56 7.94
CA SER A 159 20.80 28.03 7.08
C SER A 159 20.72 27.28 5.75
N LEU A 160 21.84 26.93 5.13
CA LEU A 160 21.86 26.13 3.90
C LEU A 160 21.38 24.69 4.16
N VAL A 161 21.84 24.04 5.23
CA VAL A 161 21.39 22.69 5.62
C VAL A 161 19.91 22.69 5.97
N ALA A 162 19.43 23.70 6.70
CA ALA A 162 18.01 23.87 7.00
C ALA A 162 17.19 24.09 5.73
N ALA A 163 17.64 24.94 4.80
CA ALA A 163 16.96 25.19 3.54
C ALA A 163 16.91 23.93 2.65
N VAL A 164 18.00 23.16 2.57
CA VAL A 164 18.05 21.89 1.83
C VAL A 164 17.17 20.83 2.49
N ALA A 165 17.14 20.75 3.83
CA ALA A 165 16.24 19.83 4.55
C ALA A 165 14.76 20.17 4.31
N VAL A 166 14.40 21.46 4.36
CA VAL A 166 13.04 21.95 4.08
C VAL A 166 12.66 21.72 2.60
N ALA A 167 13.59 21.95 1.67
CA ALA A 167 13.36 21.72 0.25
C ALA A 167 13.24 20.22 -0.09
N ALA A 168 14.03 19.36 0.57
CA ALA A 168 13.93 17.91 0.44
C ALA A 168 12.59 17.38 0.99
N ASP A 169 12.14 17.91 2.13
CA ASP A 169 10.81 17.62 2.70
C ASP A 169 9.68 18.02 1.74
N GLN A 170 9.78 19.20 1.10
CA GLN A 170 8.78 19.62 0.10
C GLN A 170 8.75 18.75 -1.16
N LEU A 171 9.89 18.26 -1.64
CA LEU A 171 9.97 17.41 -2.83
C LEU A 171 9.48 15.98 -2.57
N ASP A 172 9.55 15.51 -1.31
CA ASP A 172 9.12 14.16 -0.93
C ASP A 172 7.68 14.12 -0.40
N ARG A 173 7.05 15.28 -0.16
CA ARG A 173 5.60 15.33 0.07
C ARG A 173 4.94 14.67 -1.15
N PRO A 174 4.31 13.48 -0.99
CA PRO A 174 3.53 12.92 -2.08
C PRO A 174 2.49 13.97 -2.49
N PRO A 175 2.04 14.02 -3.76
CA PRO A 175 0.81 14.73 -4.06
C PRO A 175 -0.21 14.25 -3.04
N GLU A 176 -0.86 15.17 -2.32
CA GLU A 176 -1.97 14.84 -1.41
C GLU A 176 -3.05 14.15 -2.24
N GLN A 177 -2.90 12.84 -2.44
CA GLN A 177 -3.99 11.97 -2.78
C GLN A 177 -4.81 11.93 -1.50
N PRO A 178 -6.05 12.44 -1.50
CA PRO A 178 -6.92 12.28 -0.34
C PRO A 178 -6.91 10.80 0.04
N PRO A 179 -6.87 10.47 1.34
CA PRO A 179 -6.82 9.08 1.78
C PRO A 179 -7.87 8.29 1.00
N ALA A 180 -7.42 7.24 0.30
CA ALA A 180 -8.27 6.49 -0.61
C ALA A 180 -9.54 6.09 0.14
N ASP A 181 -10.70 6.48 -0.40
CA ASP A 181 -12.00 6.18 0.21
C ASP A 181 -12.08 4.67 0.50
N PRO A 182 -12.17 4.24 1.77
CA PRO A 182 -12.09 2.83 2.13
C PRO A 182 -13.12 1.98 1.38
N VAL A 183 -14.32 2.53 1.18
CA VAL A 183 -15.40 1.88 0.40
C VAL A 183 -14.97 1.72 -1.06
N ALA A 184 -14.38 2.75 -1.67
CA ALA A 184 -13.88 2.68 -3.05
C ALA A 184 -12.78 1.62 -3.21
N VAL A 185 -11.87 1.49 -2.23
CA VAL A 185 -10.83 0.46 -2.25
C VAL A 185 -11.43 -0.95 -2.13
N THR A 186 -12.39 -1.14 -1.22
CA THR A 186 -13.12 -2.41 -1.06
C THR A 186 -13.86 -2.79 -2.33
N VAL A 187 -14.60 -1.84 -2.92
CA VAL A 187 -15.29 -2.02 -4.20
C VAL A 187 -14.30 -2.37 -5.30
N GLN A 188 -13.15 -1.69 -5.38
CA GLN A 188 -12.12 -1.96 -6.38
C GLN A 188 -11.59 -3.39 -6.27
N LEU A 189 -11.22 -3.83 -5.07
CA LEU A 189 -10.77 -5.20 -4.82
C LEU A 189 -11.85 -6.23 -5.20
N ALA A 190 -13.13 -5.94 -4.91
CA ALA A 190 -14.24 -6.81 -5.31
C ALA A 190 -14.32 -6.97 -6.84
N ARG A 191 -14.12 -5.88 -7.61
CA ARG A 191 -14.09 -5.97 -9.09
C ARG A 191 -12.89 -6.79 -9.57
N ASP A 192 -11.73 -6.61 -8.95
CA ASP A 192 -10.54 -7.39 -9.30
C ASP A 192 -10.77 -8.89 -9.06
N LEU A 193 -11.52 -9.25 -8.01
CA LEU A 193 -11.94 -10.64 -7.75
C LEU A 193 -12.94 -11.16 -8.80
N GLU A 194 -13.88 -10.34 -9.26
CA GLU A 194 -14.78 -10.71 -10.37
C GLU A 194 -14.00 -11.03 -11.65
N THR A 195 -12.96 -10.25 -11.98
CA THR A 195 -12.10 -10.55 -13.15
C THR A 195 -11.33 -11.85 -13.04
N GLN A 196 -11.22 -12.40 -11.82
CA GLN A 196 -10.61 -13.70 -11.52
C GLN A 196 -11.67 -14.81 -11.37
N ASP A 197 -12.93 -14.55 -11.72
CA ASP A 197 -14.09 -15.43 -11.53
C ASP A 197 -14.38 -15.81 -10.06
N ARG A 198 -13.87 -15.03 -9.11
CA ARG A 198 -14.01 -15.27 -7.65
C ARG A 198 -15.24 -14.56 -7.08
N TYR A 199 -16.40 -14.86 -7.67
CA TYR A 199 -17.65 -14.15 -7.42
C TYR A 199 -18.15 -14.23 -5.97
N ALA A 200 -17.98 -15.38 -5.29
CA ALA A 200 -18.37 -15.53 -3.89
C ALA A 200 -17.59 -14.61 -2.94
N ALA A 201 -16.28 -14.44 -3.19
CA ALA A 201 -15.43 -13.54 -2.41
C ALA A 201 -15.75 -12.07 -2.74
N ALA A 202 -15.98 -11.73 -4.02
CA ALA A 202 -16.43 -10.41 -4.43
C ALA A 202 -17.75 -10.01 -3.75
N ALA A 203 -18.73 -10.94 -3.69
CA ALA A 203 -20.00 -10.71 -3.02
C ALA A 203 -19.85 -10.42 -1.51
N GLN A 204 -18.87 -11.02 -0.83
CA GLN A 204 -18.60 -10.68 0.57
C GLN A 204 -18.10 -9.23 0.71
N LEU A 205 -17.20 -8.79 -0.17
CA LEU A 205 -16.68 -7.42 -0.15
C LEU A 205 -17.75 -6.37 -0.49
N TYR A 206 -18.68 -6.68 -1.41
CA TYR A 206 -19.78 -5.76 -1.68
C TYR A 206 -20.73 -5.62 -0.49
N ARG A 207 -21.03 -6.71 0.23
CA ARG A 207 -21.83 -6.63 1.46
C ARG A 207 -21.15 -5.75 2.51
N GLU A 208 -19.84 -5.89 2.69
CA GLU A 208 -19.05 -5.03 3.58
C GLU A 208 -19.14 -3.56 3.14
N ALA A 209 -18.92 -3.27 1.85
CA ALA A 209 -19.03 -1.90 1.32
C ALA A 209 -20.43 -1.27 1.53
N LEU A 210 -21.50 -2.07 1.41
CA LEU A 210 -22.89 -1.63 1.61
C LEU A 210 -23.24 -1.35 3.07
N GLN A 211 -22.54 -1.98 4.03
CA GLN A 211 -22.71 -1.68 5.45
C GLN A 211 -22.20 -0.27 5.77
N ASP A 212 -21.11 0.14 5.14
CA ASP A 212 -20.52 1.47 5.32
C ASP A 212 -21.29 2.54 4.54
N ARG A 213 -21.66 2.24 3.30
CA ARG A 213 -22.34 3.17 2.40
C ARG A 213 -23.38 2.44 1.53
N PRO A 214 -24.69 2.56 1.84
CA PRO A 214 -25.75 2.07 0.97
C PRO A 214 -25.68 2.74 -0.40
N ASP A 215 -25.63 1.95 -1.47
CA ASP A 215 -25.52 2.42 -2.84
C ASP A 215 -26.13 1.41 -3.83
N ASP A 216 -26.99 1.88 -4.73
CA ASP A 216 -27.70 1.01 -5.68
C ASP A 216 -26.78 0.37 -6.73
N THR A 217 -25.72 1.05 -7.11
CA THR A 217 -24.72 0.52 -8.04
C THR A 217 -23.96 -0.63 -7.37
N ILE A 218 -23.54 -0.46 -6.11
CA ILE A 218 -22.88 -1.51 -5.33
C ILE A 218 -23.86 -2.68 -5.09
N GLN A 219 -25.12 -2.39 -4.76
CA GLN A 219 -26.16 -3.39 -4.56
C GLN A 219 -26.42 -4.23 -5.82
N LEU A 220 -26.50 -3.58 -6.98
CA LEU A 220 -26.68 -4.27 -8.26
C LEU A 220 -25.47 -5.14 -8.61
N ARG A 221 -24.25 -4.66 -8.35
CA ARG A 221 -23.03 -5.47 -8.51
C ARG A 221 -23.01 -6.67 -7.57
N LEU A 222 -23.45 -6.52 -6.32
CA LEU A 222 -23.64 -7.63 -5.40
C LEU A 222 -24.61 -8.66 -5.98
N ALA A 223 -25.76 -8.22 -6.50
CA ALA A 223 -26.73 -9.12 -7.11
C ALA A 223 -26.14 -9.90 -8.30
N PHE A 224 -25.35 -9.24 -9.16
CA PHE A 224 -24.64 -9.89 -10.26
C PHE A 224 -23.58 -10.90 -9.76
N ALA A 225 -22.76 -10.51 -8.78
CA ALA A 225 -21.76 -11.39 -8.20
C ALA A 225 -22.39 -12.64 -7.55
N LEU A 226 -23.52 -12.49 -6.86
CA LEU A 226 -24.27 -13.62 -6.29
C LEU A 226 -24.82 -14.55 -7.37
N LEU A 227 -25.37 -13.99 -8.44
CA LEU A 227 -25.88 -14.77 -9.56
C LEU A 227 -24.76 -15.61 -10.21
N ARG A 228 -23.58 -15.01 -10.44
CA ARG A 228 -22.41 -15.68 -11.00
C ARG A 228 -21.77 -16.68 -10.03
N ALA A 229 -21.94 -16.48 -8.72
CA ALA A 229 -21.57 -17.44 -7.70
C ALA A 229 -22.55 -18.63 -7.58
N GLY A 230 -23.69 -18.58 -8.28
CA GLY A 230 -24.73 -19.61 -8.25
C GLY A 230 -25.74 -19.47 -7.10
N ASP A 231 -25.65 -18.41 -6.30
CA ASP A 231 -26.60 -18.11 -5.23
C ASP A 231 -27.77 -17.29 -5.79
N SER A 232 -28.63 -17.96 -6.57
CA SER A 232 -29.77 -17.32 -7.23
C SER A 232 -30.74 -16.69 -6.23
N GLY A 233 -30.98 -17.33 -5.09
CA GLY A 233 -31.86 -16.80 -4.05
C GLY A 233 -31.40 -15.46 -3.48
N ALA A 234 -30.12 -15.37 -3.10
CA ALA A 234 -29.56 -14.12 -2.61
C ALA A 234 -29.44 -13.06 -3.71
N ALA A 235 -29.17 -13.47 -4.95
CA ALA A 235 -29.14 -12.58 -6.11
C ALA A 235 -30.51 -11.96 -6.38
N ALA A 236 -31.58 -12.77 -6.37
CA ALA A 236 -32.94 -12.30 -6.54
C ALA A 236 -33.34 -11.32 -5.44
N GLN A 237 -33.00 -11.61 -4.19
CA GLN A 237 -33.25 -10.70 -3.07
C GLN A 237 -32.51 -9.36 -3.25
N SER A 238 -31.23 -9.41 -3.60
CA SER A 238 -30.44 -8.20 -3.81
C SER A 238 -30.97 -7.34 -4.97
N ALA A 239 -31.44 -7.98 -6.05
CA ALA A 239 -32.06 -7.30 -7.19
C ALA A 239 -33.44 -6.69 -6.84
N ARG A 240 -34.26 -7.37 -6.03
CA ARG A 240 -35.52 -6.80 -5.52
C ARG A 240 -35.28 -5.54 -4.70
N GLU A 241 -34.22 -5.47 -3.92
CA GLU A 241 -33.88 -4.27 -3.15
C GLU A 241 -33.55 -3.07 -4.04
N VAL A 242 -32.86 -3.30 -5.17
CA VAL A 242 -32.65 -2.26 -6.19
C VAL A 242 -33.97 -1.84 -6.82
N LEU A 243 -34.81 -2.80 -7.21
CA LEU A 243 -36.10 -2.54 -7.84
C LEU A 243 -37.14 -1.90 -6.90
N ALA A 244 -37.01 -2.09 -5.58
CA ALA A 244 -37.85 -1.41 -4.61
C ALA A 244 -37.63 0.11 -4.62
N ARG A 245 -36.41 0.56 -4.98
CA ARG A 245 -36.04 1.97 -5.11
C ARG A 245 -36.15 2.48 -6.54
N THR A 246 -35.76 1.65 -7.51
CA THR A 246 -35.78 1.96 -8.94
C THR A 246 -36.55 0.86 -9.71
N PRO A 247 -37.90 0.92 -9.74
CA PRO A 247 -38.75 -0.17 -10.26
C PRO A 247 -38.54 -0.58 -11.71
N ASP A 248 -38.04 0.33 -12.54
CA ASP A 248 -37.78 0.12 -13.97
C ASP A 248 -36.27 0.11 -14.27
N SER A 249 -35.43 -0.23 -13.29
CA SER A 249 -34.00 -0.46 -13.54
C SER A 249 -33.82 -1.63 -14.52
N PRO A 250 -33.25 -1.40 -15.73
CA PRO A 250 -33.05 -2.47 -16.71
C PRO A 250 -32.19 -3.62 -16.15
N ASP A 251 -31.07 -3.28 -15.53
CA ASP A 251 -30.14 -4.25 -14.95
C ASP A 251 -30.76 -4.96 -13.74
N GLY A 252 -31.54 -4.25 -12.92
CA GLY A 252 -32.27 -4.86 -11.81
C GLY A 252 -33.27 -5.91 -12.29
N LEU A 253 -34.04 -5.61 -13.34
CA LEU A 253 -34.99 -6.55 -13.95
C LEU A 253 -34.27 -7.72 -14.62
N LEU A 254 -33.16 -7.47 -15.31
CA LEU A 254 -32.34 -8.50 -15.95
C LEU A 254 -31.80 -9.49 -14.91
N VAL A 255 -31.15 -8.99 -13.86
CA VAL A 255 -30.55 -9.83 -12.81
C VAL A 255 -31.65 -10.59 -12.04
N LEU A 256 -32.76 -9.92 -11.68
CA LEU A 256 -33.87 -10.59 -11.01
C LEU A 256 -34.46 -11.71 -11.88
N GLY A 257 -34.70 -11.44 -13.16
CA GLY A 257 -35.26 -12.43 -14.08
C GLY A 257 -34.33 -13.64 -14.28
N LEU A 258 -33.02 -13.41 -14.40
CA LEU A 258 -32.03 -14.50 -14.49
C LEU A 258 -31.92 -15.29 -13.18
N ALA A 259 -31.97 -14.62 -12.03
CA ALA A 259 -31.96 -15.26 -10.72
C ALA A 259 -33.22 -16.13 -10.50
N GLN A 260 -34.40 -15.59 -10.79
CA GLN A 260 -35.67 -16.33 -10.74
C GLN A 260 -35.66 -17.57 -11.65
N ARG A 261 -35.01 -17.50 -12.82
CA ARG A 261 -34.82 -18.68 -13.68
C ARG A 261 -33.95 -19.74 -13.02
N GLY A 262 -32.84 -19.35 -12.38
CA GLY A 262 -31.97 -20.26 -11.63
C GLY A 262 -32.70 -20.96 -10.48
N GLU A 263 -33.67 -20.26 -9.88
CA GLU A 263 -34.57 -20.80 -8.85
C GLU A 263 -35.76 -21.60 -9.42
N HIS A 264 -35.91 -21.73 -10.74
CA HIS A 264 -37.07 -22.35 -11.40
C HIS A 264 -38.41 -21.67 -11.04
N SER A 265 -38.40 -20.37 -10.76
CA SER A 265 -39.61 -19.60 -10.47
C SER A 265 -40.44 -19.34 -11.74
N ALA A 266 -41.76 -19.50 -11.63
CA ALA A 266 -42.71 -19.18 -12.70
C ALA A 266 -42.73 -17.69 -13.07
N GLU A 267 -42.31 -16.82 -12.16
CA GLU A 267 -42.30 -15.35 -12.36
C GLU A 267 -41.21 -14.90 -13.34
N ALA A 268 -40.18 -15.74 -13.57
CA ALA A 268 -38.98 -15.36 -14.29
C ALA A 268 -39.25 -14.89 -15.72
N VAL A 269 -40.18 -15.55 -16.42
CA VAL A 269 -40.59 -15.18 -17.78
C VAL A 269 -41.26 -13.81 -17.79
N GLY A 270 -42.09 -13.51 -16.80
CA GLY A 270 -42.76 -12.21 -16.66
C GLY A 270 -41.75 -11.09 -16.44
N THR A 271 -40.79 -11.29 -15.53
CA THR A 271 -39.73 -10.31 -15.24
C THR A 271 -38.84 -10.04 -16.45
N LEU A 272 -38.41 -11.08 -17.16
CA LEU A 272 -37.56 -10.92 -18.35
C LEU A 272 -38.30 -10.26 -19.53
N ARG A 273 -39.61 -10.50 -19.68
CA ARG A 273 -40.43 -9.76 -20.64
C ARG A 273 -40.53 -8.28 -20.28
N ARG A 274 -40.67 -7.96 -18.99
CA ARG A 274 -40.65 -6.58 -18.52
C ARG A 274 -39.31 -5.90 -18.78
N PHE A 275 -38.18 -6.60 -18.56
CA PHE A 275 -36.86 -6.12 -18.95
C PHE A 275 -36.80 -5.75 -20.45
N LEU A 276 -37.24 -6.63 -21.34
CA LEU A 276 -37.23 -6.37 -22.79
C LEU A 276 -38.14 -5.20 -23.19
N ALA A 277 -39.25 -4.98 -22.47
CA ALA A 277 -40.13 -3.84 -22.70
C ALA A 277 -39.50 -2.52 -22.25
N VAL A 278 -38.76 -2.51 -21.14
CA VAL A 278 -38.10 -1.31 -20.60
C VAL A 278 -36.84 -0.95 -21.38
N ALA A 279 -36.03 -1.95 -21.77
CA ALA A 279 -34.73 -1.73 -22.40
C ALA A 279 -34.52 -2.65 -23.63
N PRO A 280 -35.25 -2.41 -24.73
CA PRO A 280 -35.15 -3.25 -25.93
C PRO A 280 -33.79 -3.19 -26.63
N GLU A 281 -33.04 -2.10 -26.47
CA GLU A 281 -31.71 -1.90 -27.04
C GLU A 281 -30.57 -2.35 -26.10
N HIS A 282 -30.89 -2.93 -24.94
CA HIS A 282 -29.88 -3.38 -23.99
C HIS A 282 -28.99 -4.47 -24.63
N PRO A 283 -27.66 -4.50 -24.36
CA PRO A 283 -26.76 -5.51 -24.94
C PRO A 283 -27.19 -6.96 -24.70
N ALA A 284 -27.87 -7.23 -23.58
CA ALA A 284 -28.40 -8.55 -23.25
C ALA A 284 -29.75 -8.90 -23.93
N ALA A 285 -30.46 -7.93 -24.51
CA ALA A 285 -31.82 -8.13 -25.04
C ALA A 285 -31.91 -9.23 -26.13
N PRO A 286 -30.98 -9.34 -27.10
CA PRO A 286 -31.03 -10.41 -28.10
C PRO A 286 -30.86 -11.81 -27.49
N GLU A 287 -30.06 -11.93 -26.44
CA GLU A 287 -29.84 -13.20 -25.74
C GLU A 287 -31.06 -13.59 -24.92
N ILE A 288 -31.64 -12.64 -24.17
CA ILE A 288 -32.86 -12.88 -23.40
C ILE A 288 -34.04 -13.24 -24.32
N THR A 289 -34.15 -12.61 -25.48
CA THR A 289 -35.20 -12.93 -26.46
C THR A 289 -35.09 -14.38 -26.94
N ARG A 290 -33.88 -14.84 -27.30
CA ARG A 290 -33.62 -16.24 -27.66
C ARG A 290 -33.95 -17.18 -26.49
N LEU A 291 -33.52 -16.82 -25.28
CA LEU A 291 -33.74 -17.60 -24.06
C LEU A 291 -35.22 -17.82 -23.73
N LEU A 292 -36.08 -16.84 -24.03
CA LEU A 292 -37.52 -16.93 -23.85
C LEU A 292 -38.21 -17.73 -24.97
N SER A 293 -37.67 -17.71 -26.20
CA SER A 293 -38.22 -18.49 -27.32
C SER A 293 -37.92 -19.99 -27.26
N THR A 294 -36.81 -20.39 -26.63
CA THR A 294 -36.42 -21.81 -26.54
C THR A 294 -36.99 -22.53 -25.33
N GLY A 295 -37.55 -21.79 -24.37
CA GLY A 295 -38.05 -22.31 -23.09
C GLY A 295 -39.57 -22.42 -23.00
N SER A 296 -40.29 -22.15 -24.10
CA SER A 296 -41.75 -22.33 -24.25
C SER A 296 -42.05 -23.57 -25.06
#